data_AF-A0AAV8XH68-F1
#
_entry.id   AF-A0AAV8XH68-F1
#
_cell.length_a   1.000
_cell.length_b   1.000
_cell.length_c   1.000
_cell.angle_alpha   90.00
_cell.angle_beta   90.00
_cell.angle_gamma   90.00
#
_symmetry.space_group_name_H-M   'P 1'
#
loop_
_entity.id
_entity.type
_entity.pdbx_description
1 polymer ?
#
loop_
_entity_poly.entity_id
_entity_poly.type
_entity_poly.pdbx_seq_one_letter_code
_entity_poly.pdbx_strand_id
1 'polypeptide(L)' 'MVAFCPFCSNLLFVEENQHGKLQFTCNICPLFFPVKKLISYRNYYKLKEIDDVLGGEEAWKNVDSTEERCEV' A
#
# COMPACT_ATOMS: atom_id res chain seq x y z
N MET A 1 -7.93 1.91 2.35
CA MET A 1 -9.41 1.94 2.20
C MET A 1 -10.03 1.91 3.58
N VAL A 2 -11.02 2.77 3.83
CA VAL A 2 -11.79 2.78 5.09
C VAL A 2 -13.19 2.27 4.78
N ALA A 3 -13.73 1.36 5.59
CA ALA A 3 -15.06 0.79 5.43
C ALA A 3 -16.00 1.32 6.52
N PHE A 4 -17.26 1.56 6.16
CA PHE A 4 -18.28 2.11 7.06
C PHE A 4 -19.46 1.17 7.21
N CYS A 5 -20.07 1.16 8.40
CA CYS A 5 -21.28 0.40 8.68
C CYS A 5 -22.50 1.04 8.00
N PRO A 6 -23.34 0.28 7.26
CA PRO A 6 -24.50 0.84 6.58
C PRO A 6 -25.63 1.29 7.52
N PHE A 7 -25.60 0.91 8.79
CA PHE A 7 -26.68 1.22 9.75
C PHE A 7 -26.37 2.44 10.61
N CYS A 8 -25.13 2.60 11.08
CA CYS A 8 -24.73 3.68 11.97
C CYS A 8 -23.66 4.62 11.38
N SER A 9 -23.23 4.38 10.14
CA SER A 9 -22.21 5.18 9.43
C SER A 9 -20.87 5.31 10.15
N ASN A 10 -20.60 4.46 11.14
CA ASN A 10 -19.33 4.42 11.86
C ASN A 10 -18.31 3.53 11.16
N LEU A 11 -17.05 3.74 11.53
CA LEU A 11 -15.93 2.99 11.02
C LEU A 11 -16.02 1.51 11.42
N LEU A 12 -15.73 0.63 10.47
CA LEU A 12 -15.63 -0.81 10.70
C LEU A 12 -14.18 -1.20 11.01
N PHE A 13 -14.00 -1.97 12.07
CA PHE A 13 -12.71 -2.50 12.50
C PHE A 13 -12.56 -3.95 12.07
N VAL A 14 -11.33 -4.41 11.83
CA VAL A 14 -11.06 -5.81 11.49
C VAL A 14 -10.76 -6.57 12.78
N GLU A 15 -11.52 -7.62 13.03
CA GLU A 15 -11.35 -8.50 14.19
C GLU A 15 -11.39 -9.97 13.75
N GLU A 16 -10.83 -10.84 14.59
CA GLU A 16 -10.91 -12.29 14.39
C GLU A 16 -12.11 -12.85 15.15
N ASN A 17 -12.94 -13.63 14.47
CA ASN A 17 -14.07 -14.33 15.08
C ASN A 17 -13.57 -15.59 15.83
N GLN A 18 -14.39 -16.13 16.74
CA GLN A 18 -14.18 -17.38 17.48
C GLN A 18 -13.82 -18.59 16.60
N HIS A 19 -14.19 -18.56 15.32
CA HIS A 19 -13.86 -19.58 14.33
C HIS A 19 -12.53 -19.34 13.58
N GLY A 20 -11.71 -18.36 14.01
CA GLY A 20 -10.44 -18.02 13.37
C GLY A 20 -10.57 -17.33 12.01
N LYS A 21 -11.71 -16.67 11.76
CA LYS A 21 -11.99 -15.97 10.50
C LYS A 21 -12.03 -14.47 10.71
N LEU A 22 -11.43 -13.71 9.79
CA LEU A 22 -11.49 -12.26 9.80
C LEU A 22 -12.92 -11.77 9.51
N GLN A 23 -13.35 -10.78 10.27
CA GLN A 23 -14.62 -10.08 10.08
C GLN A 23 -14.45 -8.58 10.30
N PHE A 24 -15.28 -7.79 9.63
CA PHE A 24 -15.44 -6.37 9.89
C PHE A 24 -16.51 -6.18 10.97
N THR A 25 -16.13 -5.69 12.14
CA THR A 25 -17.01 -5.43 13.28
C THR A 25 -17.23 -3.92 13.44
N CYS A 26 -18.46 -3.52 13.77
CA CYS A 26 -18.72 -2.17 14.26
C CYS A 26 -18.71 -2.14 15.79
N ASN A 27 -18.04 -1.14 16.38
CA ASN A 27 -17.95 -1.03 17.85
C ASN A 27 -19.22 -0.46 18.51
N ILE A 28 -20.13 0.12 17.72
CA ILE A 28 -21.30 0.86 18.23
C ILE A 28 -22.61 0.09 18.00
N CYS A 29 -22.67 -0.75 16.97
CA CYS A 29 -23.85 -1.57 16.68
C CYS A 29 -23.44 -3.05 16.58
N PRO A 30 -24.35 -4.01 16.84
CA PRO A 30 -24.04 -5.45 16.87
C PRO A 30 -23.82 -6.07 15.47
N LEU A 31 -23.42 -5.26 14.49
CA LEU A 31 -23.34 -5.63 13.11
C LEU A 31 -21.90 -6.02 12.74
N PHE A 32 -21.77 -7.18 12.10
CA PHE A 32 -20.49 -7.70 11.64
C PHE A 32 -20.62 -8.29 10.23
N PHE A 33 -19.55 -8.16 9.44
CA PHE A 33 -19.46 -8.67 8.07
C PHE A 33 -18.25 -9.59 7.92
N PRO A 34 -18.44 -10.90 7.69
CA PRO A 34 -17.31 -11.83 7.52
C PRO A 34 -16.57 -11.58 6.20
N VAL A 35 -15.23 -11.63 6.25
CA VAL A 35 -14.38 -11.50 5.06
C VAL A 35 -14.40 -12.83 4.27
N LYS A 36 -15.11 -12.85 3.14
CA LYS A 36 -15.30 -14.06 2.32
C LYS A 36 -14.25 -14.24 1.22
N LYS A 37 -13.59 -13.16 0.81
CA LYS A 37 -12.65 -13.12 -0.31
C LYS A 37 -11.41 -12.32 0.10
N LEU A 38 -10.31 -12.53 -0.61
CA LEU A 38 -9.12 -11.72 -0.44
C LEU A 38 -9.41 -10.27 -0.89
N ILE A 39 -9.23 -9.32 0.02
CA ILE A 39 -9.39 -7.89 -0.25
C ILE A 39 -8.01 -7.24 -0.09
N SER A 40 -7.49 -6.61 -1.14
CA SER A 40 -6.25 -5.85 -1.10
C SER A 40 -6.47 -4.48 -1.72
N TYR A 41 -5.82 -3.46 -1.15
CA TYR A 41 -5.88 -2.10 -1.64
C TYR A 41 -4.46 -1.56 -1.71
N ARG A 42 -4.04 -1.10 -2.88
CA ARG A 42 -2.70 -0.53 -3.12
C ARG A 42 -2.86 0.88 -3.66
N ASN A 43 -2.19 1.83 -3.02
CA ASN A 43 -2.03 3.17 -3.53
C ASN A 43 -0.66 3.28 -4.20
N TYR A 44 -0.66 3.56 -5.50
CA TYR A 44 0.55 3.86 -6.26
C TYR A 44 0.75 5.37 -6.25
N TYR A 45 1.67 5.83 -5.39
CA TYR A 45 2.01 7.24 -5.32
C TYR A 45 2.95 7.60 -6.47
N LYS A 46 2.80 8.80 -7.03
CA LYS A 46 3.83 9.37 -7.90
C LYS A 46 5.11 9.49 -7.08
N LEU A 47 6.18 8.84 -7.53
CA LEU A 47 7.49 9.01 -6.93
C LEU A 47 7.92 10.47 -7.08
N LYS A 48 8.74 10.97 -6.15
CA LYS A 48 9.35 12.28 -6.33
C LYS A 48 10.13 12.29 -7.64
N GLU A 49 10.07 13.42 -8.34
CA GLU A 49 10.91 13.64 -9.51
C GLU A 49 12.37 13.58 -9.04
N ILE A 50 13.18 12.79 -9.77
CA ILE A 50 14.61 12.65 -9.50
C ILE A 50 15.29 13.87 -10.14
N ASP A 51 14.93 15.06 -9.69
CA ASP A 51 15.73 16.24 -9.98
C ASP A 51 16.70 16.42 -8.81
N ASP A 52 17.99 16.41 -9.17
CA ASP A 52 19.16 16.83 -8.39
C ASP A 52 19.87 15.85 -7.44
N VAL A 53 19.41 14.61 -7.20
CA VAL A 53 20.16 13.67 -6.33
C VAL A 53 21.33 13.00 -7.06
N LEU A 54 21.20 12.79 -8.38
CA LEU A 54 22.24 12.17 -9.22
C LEU A 54 22.97 13.18 -10.11
N GLY A 55 22.80 14.47 -9.85
CA GLY A 55 23.53 15.55 -10.54
C GLY A 55 23.34 15.59 -12.06
N GLY A 56 22.17 15.23 -12.57
CA GLY A 56 21.90 15.23 -14.02
C GLY A 56 22.89 14.40 -14.83
N GLU A 57 22.76 14.41 -16.17
CA GLU A 57 23.75 13.77 -17.05
C GLU A 57 25.14 14.40 -16.89
N GLU A 58 25.22 15.65 -16.43
CA GLU A 58 26.45 16.43 -16.31
C GLU A 58 27.37 16.01 -15.17
N ALA A 59 26.84 15.52 -14.04
CA ALA A 59 27.69 15.04 -12.95
C ALA A 59 28.49 13.78 -13.31
N TRP A 60 28.05 13.05 -14.34
CA TRP A 60 28.68 11.83 -14.81
C TRP A 60 29.54 12.04 -16.07
N LYS A 61 29.51 13.23 -16.68
CA LYS A 61 30.32 13.55 -17.89
C LYS A 61 31.84 13.49 -17.65
N ASN A 62 32.29 13.63 -16.41
CA ASN A 62 33.72 13.63 -16.04
C ASN A 62 34.16 12.40 -15.23
N VAL A 63 33.32 11.36 -15.15
CA VAL A 63 33.66 10.11 -14.45
C VAL A 63 34.13 9.10 -15.48
N ASP A 64 35.31 8.50 -15.27
CA ASP A 64 35.88 7.51 -16.17
C ASP A 64 35.00 6.24 -16.25
N SER A 65 34.61 5.87 -17.46
CA SER A 65 33.90 4.62 -17.76
C SER A 65 34.88 3.49 -18.09
N THR A 66 34.72 2.31 -17.48
CA THR A 66 35.49 1.10 -17.82
C THR A 66 34.74 0.19 -18.80
N GLU A 67 35.46 -0.56 -19.63
CA GLU A 67 34.92 -1.44 -20.70
C GLU A 67 34.23 -2.73 -20.21
N GLU A 68 34.09 -2.90 -18.89
CA GLU A 68 33.43 -4.09 -18.35
C GLU A 68 31.98 -4.11 -18.80
N ARG A 69 31.64 -5.13 -19.59
CA ARG A 69 30.27 -5.41 -19.94
C ARG A 69 29.59 -5.96 -18.70
N CYS A 70 28.56 -5.28 -18.21
CA CYS A 70 27.53 -5.94 -17.44
C CYS A 70 27.10 -7.18 -18.25
N GLU A 71 27.20 -8.37 -17.68
CA GLU A 71 26.82 -9.59 -18.40
C GLU A 71 25.39 -9.41 -18.91
N VAL A 72 25.30 -9.39 -20.25
CA VAL A 72 24.11 -9.12 -21.05
C VAL A 72 23.31 -10.39 -21.21
#